data_AF-A0A7X9AJJ9-F1
#
_entry.id   AF-A0A7X9AJJ9-F1
#
_cell.length_a   1.000
_cell.length_b   1.000
_cell.length_c   1.000
_cell.angle_alpha   90.00
_cell.angle_beta   90.00
_cell.angle_gamma   90.00
#
_symmetry.space_group_name_H-M   'P 1'
#
loop_
_entity.id
_entity.type
_entity.pdbx_description
1 polymer ?
#
loop_
_entity_poly.entity_id
_entity_poly.type
_entity_poly.pdbx_seq_one_letter_code
_entity_poly.pdbx_strand_id
1 'polypeptide(L)'
;MTGRSKARKDSGSVEGSKVRKDCTIMEVSKSGNSGSMEVSKSGNSRSIEGSKSGDSGIMDGNRIGEGSPVTGRSKTNKRRKVGIIAAALIITGLFILLIFAAFYSGLTVRTYRVSTDKLDPGQNVRIVLIADLHSCIYGENQEHLVDLIQKQEPDLIALAGDIADENEPLAGAEMFLANIRGTAPVFYVSGNHECWSRRIEEIKDMVKRHGATVLEHSARTVAVNGARLIICGVDDPDIKLHEGFQYDWKREMHDAFDGLADDPGYKILLSHRPELVGIYKEFSFDLVLSGHSHGGQVRIPFF
;
A
#
# COMPACT_ATOMS: atom_id res chain seq x y z
N MET A 1 -15.07 57.11 -3.55
CA MET A 1 -15.89 55.91 -3.26
C MET A 1 -15.36 54.77 -4.12
N THR A 2 -14.22 54.15 -3.81
CA THR A 2 -14.01 53.01 -2.88
C THR A 2 -14.99 51.86 -3.08
N GLY A 3 -14.49 50.73 -3.58
CA GLY A 3 -15.26 49.48 -3.68
C GLY A 3 -14.39 48.30 -4.13
N ARG A 4 -13.30 48.04 -3.41
CA ARG A 4 -12.38 46.91 -3.60
C ARG A 4 -13.08 45.65 -3.08
N SER A 5 -13.48 44.72 -3.96
CA SER A 5 -13.93 43.38 -3.56
C SER A 5 -12.76 42.41 -3.68
N LYS A 6 -12.29 41.94 -2.52
CA LYS A 6 -11.24 40.93 -2.36
C LYS A 6 -11.73 39.59 -2.93
N ALA A 7 -10.95 39.01 -3.84
CA ALA A 7 -10.97 37.59 -4.09
C ALA A 7 -10.63 36.85 -2.79
N ARG A 8 -11.57 36.04 -2.29
CA ARG A 8 -11.29 35.01 -1.28
C ARG A 8 -10.56 33.88 -2.01
N LYS A 9 -9.27 33.70 -1.69
CA LYS A 9 -8.59 32.42 -1.83
C LYS A 9 -9.13 31.53 -0.72
N ASP A 10 -10.11 30.69 -1.01
CA ASP A 10 -10.36 29.51 -0.18
C ASP A 10 -9.37 28.43 -0.62
N SER A 11 -8.18 28.46 -0.01
CA SER A 11 -7.25 27.33 -0.01
C SER A 11 -7.75 26.32 1.02
N GLY A 12 -8.82 25.61 0.68
CA GLY A 12 -9.22 24.41 1.41
C GLY A 12 -8.29 23.28 1.01
N SER A 13 -7.14 23.16 1.67
CA SER A 13 -6.36 21.92 1.66
C SER A 13 -7.21 20.87 2.35
N VAL A 14 -7.81 19.96 1.58
CA VAL A 14 -8.40 18.75 2.14
C VAL A 14 -7.22 17.89 2.60
N GLU A 15 -6.96 17.98 3.91
CA GLU A 15 -6.02 17.10 4.60
C GLU A 15 -6.45 15.65 4.31
N GLY A 16 -5.53 14.87 3.74
CA GLY A 16 -5.82 13.57 3.13
C GLY A 16 -6.73 12.70 4.01
N SER A 17 -7.72 12.08 3.36
CA SER A 17 -8.66 11.16 4.00
C SER A 17 -7.94 10.17 4.94
N LYS A 18 -8.60 9.80 6.04
CA LYS A 18 -8.13 8.87 7.10
C LYS A 18 -7.89 7.43 6.62
N VAL A 19 -7.75 7.21 5.32
CA VAL A 19 -7.55 5.90 4.72
C VAL A 19 -6.08 5.78 4.34
N ARG A 20 -5.44 4.72 4.82
CA ARG A 20 -4.04 4.41 4.51
C ARG A 20 -3.87 4.26 3.00
N LYS A 21 -2.81 4.86 2.45
CA LYS A 21 -2.47 4.83 1.03
C LYS A 21 -1.08 4.23 0.88
N ASP A 22 -0.98 3.14 0.13
CA ASP A 22 0.26 2.39 -0.06
C ASP A 22 0.82 2.66 -1.46
N CYS A 23 2.12 2.98 -1.52
CA CYS A 23 2.90 2.97 -2.74
C CYS A 23 3.54 1.58 -2.87
N THR A 24 3.26 0.86 -3.95
CA THR A 24 3.77 -0.50 -4.14
C THR A 24 4.81 -0.51 -5.24
N ILE A 25 5.93 -1.17 -5.00
CA ILE A 25 7.02 -1.37 -5.96
C ILE A 25 7.05 -2.85 -6.31
N MET A 26 7.04 -3.11 -7.61
CA MET A 26 7.28 -4.43 -8.18
C MET A 26 8.62 -4.42 -8.90
N GLU A 27 9.48 -5.38 -8.61
CA GLU A 27 10.72 -5.64 -9.33
C GLU A 27 10.58 -6.98 -10.06
N VAL A 28 10.56 -6.95 -11.40
CA VAL A 28 10.40 -8.13 -12.26
C VAL A 28 11.74 -8.44 -12.90
N SER A 29 12.26 -9.64 -12.63
CA SER A 29 13.60 -10.05 -13.10
C SER A 29 13.61 -11.52 -13.54
N LYS A 30 14.68 -11.96 -14.21
CA LYS A 30 14.82 -13.35 -14.62
C LYS A 30 14.92 -14.30 -13.41
N SER A 31 14.27 -15.47 -13.49
CA SER A 31 14.59 -16.62 -12.62
C SER A 31 16.03 -17.07 -12.81
N GLY A 32 16.92 -16.64 -11.91
CA GLY A 32 18.27 -17.16 -11.76
C GLY A 32 18.33 -18.10 -10.56
N ASN A 33 18.99 -19.25 -10.70
CA ASN A 33 19.32 -20.16 -9.61
C ASN A 33 20.32 -19.46 -8.65
N SER A 34 19.85 -18.52 -7.84
CA SER A 34 20.62 -17.98 -6.71
C SER A 34 20.44 -18.95 -5.56
N GLY A 35 21.49 -19.74 -5.30
CA GLY A 35 21.59 -20.58 -4.11
C GLY A 35 21.20 -19.82 -2.85
N SER A 36 20.50 -20.55 -1.97
CA SER A 36 20.36 -20.31 -0.54
C SER A 36 21.12 -19.09 0.02
N MET A 37 20.38 -18.04 0.37
CA MET A 37 20.74 -17.22 1.53
C MET A 37 19.75 -17.55 2.63
N GLU A 38 20.14 -18.53 3.45
CA GLU A 38 19.65 -18.63 4.82
C GLU A 38 19.84 -17.27 5.50
N VAL A 39 18.75 -16.75 6.06
CA VAL A 39 18.83 -15.65 7.01
C VAL A 39 19.54 -16.20 8.25
N SER A 40 20.82 -15.87 8.39
CA SER A 40 21.60 -16.13 9.59
C SER A 40 20.99 -15.41 10.79
N LYS A 41 20.37 -16.15 11.71
CA LYS A 41 20.14 -15.68 13.06
C LYS A 41 21.32 -16.08 13.94
N SER A 42 22.22 -15.13 14.17
CA SER A 42 23.16 -15.18 15.28
C SER A 42 22.40 -14.96 16.59
N GLY A 43 22.46 -15.92 17.52
CA GLY A 43 21.82 -15.79 18.82
C GLY A 43 21.99 -17.04 19.68
N ASN A 44 23.19 -17.19 20.21
CA ASN A 44 23.68 -18.34 20.97
C ASN A 44 22.89 -18.61 22.27
N SER A 45 22.48 -19.87 22.43
CA SER A 45 22.39 -20.72 23.64
C SER A 45 22.16 -20.09 25.02
N ARG A 46 21.21 -20.64 25.80
CA ARG A 46 21.49 -21.72 26.78
C ARG A 46 20.20 -22.22 27.45
N SER A 47 19.92 -23.49 27.20
CA SER A 47 19.07 -24.41 27.96
C SER A 47 19.73 -24.82 29.27
N ILE A 48 18.97 -24.96 30.37
CA ILE A 48 19.15 -26.03 31.38
C ILE A 48 17.77 -26.37 31.97
N GLU A 49 17.25 -27.57 31.65
CA GLU A 49 16.34 -28.34 32.51
C GLU A 49 17.16 -29.10 33.56
N GLY A 50 16.59 -29.39 34.74
CA GLY A 50 17.23 -30.31 35.68
C GLY A 50 16.63 -30.36 37.08
N SER A 51 15.74 -31.33 37.26
CA SER A 51 14.99 -31.81 38.44
C SER A 51 15.75 -32.15 39.75
N LYS A 52 14.94 -32.41 40.80
CA LYS A 52 15.16 -33.24 42.04
C LYS A 52 16.00 -32.58 43.14
N SER A 53 15.86 -32.83 44.44
CA SER A 53 14.96 -33.56 45.37
C SER A 53 15.63 -33.38 46.75
N GLY A 54 14.91 -33.33 47.88
CA GLY A 54 15.58 -33.42 49.18
C GLY A 54 14.75 -32.97 50.37
N ASP A 55 14.12 -33.95 51.00
CA ASP A 55 13.52 -33.91 52.33
C ASP A 55 14.60 -34.18 53.41
N SER A 56 14.56 -33.46 54.53
CA SER A 56 15.01 -33.93 55.85
C SER A 56 14.75 -32.84 56.90
N GLY A 57 13.97 -33.16 57.93
CA GLY A 57 13.62 -32.26 59.03
C GLY A 57 14.69 -32.09 60.13
N ILE A 58 14.30 -31.38 61.19
CA ILE A 58 14.46 -31.69 62.62
C ILE A 58 14.01 -30.47 63.46
N MET A 59 13.61 -30.77 64.69
CA MET A 59 12.76 -30.04 65.64
C MET A 59 13.37 -28.86 66.39
N ASP A 60 12.43 -28.17 67.07
CA ASP A 60 12.48 -27.61 68.42
C ASP A 60 13.08 -26.22 68.69
N GLY A 61 12.30 -25.42 69.44
CA GLY A 61 12.77 -24.16 70.03
C GLY A 61 11.65 -23.21 70.45
N ASN A 62 10.93 -23.55 71.52
CA ASN A 62 9.93 -22.73 72.20
C ASN A 62 10.52 -21.39 72.71
N ARG A 63 9.84 -20.23 72.49
CA ARG A 63 9.87 -19.10 73.44
C ARG A 63 8.78 -18.04 73.19
N ILE A 64 7.96 -17.89 74.21
CA ILE A 64 7.02 -16.82 74.53
C ILE A 64 7.74 -15.48 74.74
N GLY A 65 7.14 -14.39 74.26
CA GLY A 65 7.58 -13.02 74.51
C GLY A 65 6.57 -11.99 74.01
N GLU A 66 5.86 -11.38 74.94
CA GLU A 66 4.92 -10.26 74.77
C GLU A 66 5.61 -8.99 74.25
N GLY A 67 4.85 -8.10 73.60
CA GLY A 67 5.13 -6.66 73.66
C GLY A 67 5.18 -5.87 72.34
N SER A 68 4.19 -4.98 72.20
CA SER A 68 4.27 -3.62 71.61
C SER A 68 3.85 -3.39 70.15
N PRO A 69 3.21 -2.23 69.86
CA PRO A 69 2.35 -2.05 68.70
C PRO A 69 3.11 -1.71 67.42
N VAL A 70 2.65 -2.29 66.31
CA VAL A 70 3.15 -2.03 64.95
C VAL A 70 2.70 -0.64 64.48
N THR A 71 3.53 0.39 64.68
CA THR A 71 3.42 1.69 64.00
C THR A 71 4.20 1.67 62.67
N GLY A 72 3.85 0.75 61.77
CA GLY A 72 4.55 0.55 60.47
C GLY A 72 3.67 0.66 59.22
N ARG A 73 2.36 0.91 59.37
CA ARG A 73 1.37 0.62 58.30
C ARG A 73 1.16 1.71 57.24
N SER A 74 1.74 2.90 57.43
CA SER A 74 1.46 4.07 56.57
C SER A 74 2.38 4.16 55.34
N LYS A 75 3.68 3.87 55.48
CA LYS A 75 4.66 4.05 54.39
C LYS A 75 4.55 3.00 53.28
N THR A 76 4.19 1.76 53.63
CA THR A 76 4.01 0.63 52.69
C THR A 76 2.79 0.81 51.78
N ASN A 77 1.67 1.32 52.30
CA ASN A 77 0.49 1.63 51.49
C ASN A 77 0.71 2.79 50.53
N LYS A 78 1.51 3.80 50.90
CA LYS A 78 1.84 4.93 50.02
C LYS A 78 2.73 4.49 48.85
N ARG A 79 3.75 3.66 49.09
CA ARG A 79 4.61 3.08 48.03
C ARG A 79 3.85 2.17 47.07
N ARG A 80 2.93 1.34 47.58
CA ARG A 80 2.04 0.50 46.74
C ARG A 80 1.10 1.34 45.87
N LYS A 81 0.49 2.40 46.42
CA LYS A 81 -0.36 3.32 45.64
C LYS A 81 0.42 4.05 44.54
N VAL A 82 1.65 4.49 44.82
CA VAL A 82 2.52 5.10 43.80
C VAL A 82 2.88 4.09 42.70
N GLY A 83 3.19 2.84 43.06
CA GLY A 83 3.46 1.78 42.08
C GLY A 83 2.26 1.46 41.17
N ILE A 84 1.04 1.45 41.73
CA ILE A 84 -0.20 1.23 40.95
C ILE A 84 -0.46 2.39 39.98
N ILE A 85 -0.29 3.64 40.44
CA ILE A 85 -0.44 4.83 39.58
C ILE A 85 0.59 4.82 38.45
N ALA A 86 1.85 4.51 38.75
CA ALA A 86 2.90 4.42 37.74
C ALA A 86 2.60 3.32 36.70
N ALA A 87 2.16 2.14 37.13
CA ALA A 87 1.76 1.06 36.23
C ALA A 87 0.56 1.45 35.34
N ALA A 88 -0.45 2.11 35.92
CA ALA A 88 -1.60 2.59 35.16
C ALA A 88 -1.22 3.63 34.10
N LEU A 89 -0.30 4.55 34.41
CA LEU A 89 0.22 5.53 33.46
C LEU A 89 1.02 4.87 32.34
N ILE A 90 1.84 3.86 32.64
CA ILE A 90 2.58 3.09 31.63
C ILE A 90 1.61 2.36 30.69
N ILE A 91 0.61 1.67 31.24
CA ILE A 91 -0.40 0.95 30.44
C ILE A 91 -1.18 1.93 29.56
N THR A 92 -1.58 3.09 30.11
CA THR A 92 -2.29 4.13 29.36
C THR A 92 -1.42 4.70 28.25
N GLY A 93 -0.15 4.99 28.51
CA GLY A 93 0.81 5.45 27.49
C GLY A 93 1.01 4.41 26.38
N LEU A 94 1.13 3.13 26.74
CA LEU A 94 1.25 2.03 25.79
C LEU A 94 -0.02 1.90 24.93
N PHE A 95 -1.20 2.06 25.54
CA PHE A 95 -2.48 2.01 24.84
C PHE A 95 -2.65 3.17 23.85
N ILE A 96 -2.29 4.39 24.26
CA ILE A 96 -2.27 5.57 23.38
C ILE A 96 -1.29 5.35 22.21
N LEU A 97 -0.09 4.82 22.49
CA LEU A 97 0.90 4.51 21.45
C LEU A 97 0.38 3.47 20.45
N LEU A 98 -0.28 2.41 20.93
CA LEU A 98 -0.88 1.39 20.07
C LEU A 98 -2.02 1.94 19.21
N ILE A 99 -2.87 2.82 19.77
CA ILE A 99 -3.88 3.55 19.00
C ILE A 99 -3.20 4.41 17.94
N PHE A 100 -2.21 5.22 18.31
CA PHE A 100 -1.51 6.09 17.36
C PHE A 100 -0.86 5.28 16.22
N ALA A 101 -0.22 4.15 16.54
CA ALA A 101 0.35 3.24 15.54
C ALA A 101 -0.72 2.59 14.65
N ALA A 102 -1.87 2.19 15.22
CA ALA A 102 -2.97 1.59 14.47
C ALA A 102 -3.64 2.57 13.49
N PHE A 103 -3.64 3.86 13.82
CA PHE A 103 -4.18 4.93 12.98
C PHE A 103 -3.12 5.66 12.13
N TYR A 104 -1.86 5.23 12.18
CA TYR A 104 -0.82 5.80 11.33
C TYR A 104 -1.13 5.50 9.86
N SER A 105 -1.56 6.55 9.16
CA SER A 105 -2.04 6.51 7.77
C SER A 105 -1.01 7.16 6.83
N GLY A 106 0.28 6.94 7.08
CA GLY A 106 1.35 7.48 6.26
C GLY A 106 1.50 6.72 4.94
N LEU A 107 2.15 7.37 3.96
CA LEU A 107 2.59 6.72 2.73
C LEU A 107 3.58 5.60 3.10
N THR A 108 3.24 4.36 2.76
CA THR A 108 4.16 3.23 2.96
C THR A 108 4.61 2.64 1.65
N VAL A 109 5.89 2.30 1.55
CA VAL A 109 6.50 1.66 0.39
C VAL A 109 6.58 0.17 0.64
N ARG A 110 6.02 -0.64 -0.27
CA ARG A 110 6.13 -2.10 -0.26
C ARG A 110 6.89 -2.57 -1.47
N THR A 111 7.77 -3.56 -1.32
CA THR A 111 8.54 -4.11 -2.45
C THR A 111 8.25 -5.59 -2.64
N TYR A 112 7.89 -5.97 -3.85
CA TYR A 112 7.71 -7.35 -4.29
C TYR A 112 8.70 -7.68 -5.39
N ARG A 113 9.27 -8.88 -5.36
CA ARG A 113 10.14 -9.41 -6.40
C ARG A 113 9.45 -10.57 -7.10
N VAL A 114 9.36 -10.50 -8.42
CA VAL A 114 8.74 -11.52 -9.26
C VAL A 114 9.82 -12.05 -10.21
N SER A 115 10.05 -13.36 -10.19
CA SER A 115 10.96 -14.03 -11.11
C SER A 115 10.20 -14.62 -12.30
N THR A 116 10.72 -14.48 -13.52
CA THR A 116 10.12 -15.06 -14.73
C THR A 116 11.19 -15.56 -15.70
N ASP A 117 10.87 -16.62 -16.45
CA ASP A 117 11.74 -17.12 -17.53
C ASP A 117 11.55 -16.35 -18.85
N LYS A 118 10.53 -15.50 -18.94
CA LYS A 118 10.22 -14.68 -20.13
C LYS A 118 11.14 -13.47 -20.31
N LEU A 119 12.00 -13.18 -19.34
CA LEU A 119 13.04 -12.15 -19.44
C LEU A 119 14.42 -12.80 -19.65
N ASP A 120 15.27 -12.12 -20.41
CA ASP A 120 16.65 -12.55 -20.66
C ASP A 120 17.56 -12.29 -19.44
N PRO A 121 18.69 -13.02 -19.32
CA PRO A 121 19.61 -12.79 -18.21
C PRO A 121 20.11 -11.35 -18.19
N GLY A 122 20.08 -10.72 -17.01
CA GLY A 122 20.47 -9.33 -16.83
C GLY A 122 19.36 -8.31 -17.10
N GLN A 123 18.21 -8.72 -17.64
CA GLN A 123 17.03 -7.86 -17.71
C GLN A 123 16.34 -7.78 -16.34
N ASN A 124 16.04 -6.55 -15.93
CA ASN A 124 15.26 -6.23 -14.75
C ASN A 124 14.39 -5.00 -15.05
N VAL A 125 13.15 -5.04 -14.58
CA VAL A 125 12.19 -3.95 -14.74
C VAL A 125 11.59 -3.63 -13.38
N ARG A 126 11.73 -2.38 -12.97
CA ARG A 126 11.12 -1.83 -11.78
C ARG A 126 9.87 -1.05 -12.13
N ILE A 127 8.75 -1.51 -11.60
CA ILE A 127 7.43 -0.93 -11.79
C ILE A 127 7.00 -0.32 -10.47
N VAL A 128 6.66 0.97 -10.47
CA VAL A 128 5.99 1.62 -9.33
C VAL A 128 4.49 1.64 -9.60
N LEU A 129 3.74 0.91 -8.78
CA LEU A 129 2.29 0.84 -8.76
C LEU A 129 1.73 1.85 -7.76
N ILE A 130 0.89 2.75 -8.27
CA ILE A 130 0.13 3.73 -7.50
C ILE A 130 -1.35 3.54 -7.82
N ALA A 131 -2.19 3.59 -6.80
CA ALA A 131 -3.63 3.50 -6.94
C ALA A 131 -4.30 4.27 -5.81
N ASP A 132 -5.60 4.52 -5.95
CA ASP A 132 -6.44 5.03 -4.87
C ASP A 132 -5.88 6.35 -4.29
N LEU A 133 -5.47 7.34 -5.07
CA LEU A 133 -5.09 8.64 -4.50
C LEU A 133 -6.30 9.50 -4.11
N HIS A 134 -7.46 9.33 -4.76
CA HIS A 134 -8.70 10.09 -4.54
C HIS A 134 -8.46 11.60 -4.44
N SER A 135 -7.67 12.16 -5.37
CA SER A 135 -7.33 13.59 -5.38
C SER A 135 -6.68 14.12 -4.09
N CYS A 136 -6.18 13.26 -3.20
CA CYS A 136 -5.51 13.69 -1.96
C CYS A 136 -4.18 14.39 -2.26
N ILE A 137 -3.77 15.29 -1.36
CA ILE A 137 -2.50 16.03 -1.45
C ILE A 137 -1.54 15.55 -0.37
N TYR A 138 -0.32 15.19 -0.77
CA TYR A 138 0.74 14.69 0.09
C TYR A 138 1.94 15.65 0.11
N GLY A 139 1.91 16.62 1.04
CA GLY A 139 2.91 17.69 1.11
C GLY A 139 2.62 18.83 0.13
N GLU A 140 3.46 19.88 0.13
CA GLU A 140 3.29 20.96 -0.84
C GLU A 140 3.56 20.43 -2.25
N ASN A 141 2.68 20.73 -3.22
CA ASN A 141 2.82 20.28 -4.60
C ASN A 141 3.00 18.75 -4.80
N GLN A 142 2.47 17.92 -3.89
CA GLN A 142 2.64 16.46 -3.89
C GLN A 142 4.08 15.97 -3.61
N GLU A 143 4.96 16.84 -3.09
CA GLU A 143 6.39 16.56 -2.89
C GLU A 143 6.65 15.25 -2.12
N HIS A 144 5.87 14.92 -1.09
CA HIS A 144 6.12 13.71 -0.31
C HIS A 144 5.91 12.43 -1.13
N LEU A 145 4.85 12.39 -1.95
CA LEU A 145 4.56 11.24 -2.80
C LEU A 145 5.51 11.17 -4.00
N VAL A 146 5.76 12.31 -4.63
CA VAL A 146 6.63 12.42 -5.81
C VAL A 146 8.07 12.03 -5.46
N ASP A 147 8.61 12.54 -4.36
CA ASP A 147 9.94 12.18 -3.86
C ASP A 147 10.03 10.68 -3.56
N LEU A 148 8.98 10.10 -2.96
CA LEU A 148 8.93 8.68 -2.67
C LEU A 148 8.98 7.85 -3.95
N ILE A 149 8.23 8.22 -4.99
CA ILE A 149 8.23 7.56 -6.30
C ILE A 149 9.60 7.67 -6.97
N GLN A 150 10.16 8.89 -7.05
CA GLN A 150 11.44 9.15 -7.71
C GLN A 150 12.60 8.40 -7.05
N LYS A 151 12.61 8.31 -5.71
CA LYS A 151 13.61 7.52 -4.95
C LYS A 151 13.59 6.04 -5.27
N GLN A 152 12.53 5.51 -5.88
CA GLN A 152 12.49 4.12 -6.29
C GLN A 152 13.17 3.89 -7.63
N GLU A 153 13.48 4.93 -8.40
CA GLU A 153 14.07 4.81 -9.74
C GLU A 153 13.21 3.91 -10.66
N PRO A 154 11.92 4.23 -10.86
CA PRO A 154 11.03 3.40 -11.68
C PRO A 154 11.48 3.38 -13.14
N ASP A 155 11.43 2.20 -13.74
CA ASP A 155 11.49 2.06 -15.20
C ASP A 155 10.11 2.27 -15.85
N LEU A 156 9.04 2.06 -15.06
CA LEU A 156 7.64 2.24 -15.46
C LEU A 156 6.80 2.63 -14.24
N ILE A 157 5.80 3.50 -14.45
CA ILE A 157 4.78 3.83 -13.44
C ILE A 157 3.42 3.30 -13.90
N ALA A 158 2.75 2.53 -13.05
CA ALA A 158 1.42 2.00 -13.28
C ALA A 158 0.42 2.67 -12.33
N LEU A 159 -0.59 3.34 -12.90
CA LEU A 159 -1.67 4.00 -12.18
C LEU A 159 -2.94 3.14 -12.27
N ALA A 160 -3.22 2.37 -11.23
CA ALA A 160 -4.30 1.37 -11.22
C ALA A 160 -5.64 1.93 -10.72
N GLY A 161 -6.07 3.06 -11.25
CA GLY A 161 -7.37 3.68 -10.95
C GLY A 161 -7.45 4.43 -9.61
N ASP A 162 -8.57 5.12 -9.43
CA ASP A 162 -8.91 5.99 -8.29
C ASP A 162 -7.83 7.03 -7.97
N ILE A 163 -7.14 7.57 -8.98
CA ILE A 163 -6.25 8.73 -8.78
C ILE A 163 -7.06 10.01 -8.54
N ALA A 164 -8.27 10.08 -9.08
CA ALA A 164 -9.24 11.14 -8.87
C ALA A 164 -10.47 10.62 -8.14
N ASP A 165 -11.02 11.41 -7.24
CA ASP A 165 -12.24 11.05 -6.51
C ASP A 165 -13.53 11.46 -7.26
N GLU A 166 -14.61 10.73 -6.98
CA GLU A 166 -15.96 11.05 -7.45
C GLU A 166 -16.38 12.49 -7.11
N ASN A 167 -16.19 12.88 -5.84
CA ASN A 167 -16.79 14.07 -5.25
C ASN A 167 -15.80 15.21 -5.01
N GLU A 168 -14.50 14.94 -5.05
CA GLU A 168 -13.47 15.95 -4.80
C GLU A 168 -13.08 16.74 -6.08
N PRO A 169 -12.50 17.95 -5.90
CA PRO A 169 -11.84 18.66 -6.99
C PRO A 169 -10.69 17.85 -7.59
N LEU A 170 -10.49 17.97 -8.91
CA LEU A 170 -9.40 17.27 -9.62
C LEU A 170 -8.01 17.86 -9.34
N ALA A 171 -7.92 18.99 -8.64
CA ALA A 171 -6.67 19.73 -8.44
C ALA A 171 -5.55 18.88 -7.82
N GLY A 172 -5.87 17.99 -6.87
CA GLY A 172 -4.87 17.10 -6.27
C GLY A 172 -4.35 16.04 -7.25
N ALA A 173 -5.26 15.44 -8.03
CA ALA A 173 -4.91 14.48 -9.08
C ALA A 173 -4.10 15.14 -10.21
N GLU A 174 -4.52 16.32 -10.67
CA GLU A 174 -3.80 17.09 -11.70
C GLU A 174 -2.41 17.49 -11.22
N MET A 175 -2.29 17.98 -9.98
CA MET A 175 -1.02 18.31 -9.36
C MET A 175 -0.09 17.10 -9.26
N PHE A 176 -0.61 15.93 -8.92
CA PHE A 176 0.18 14.69 -8.89
C PHE A 176 0.71 14.34 -10.30
N LEU A 177 -0.18 14.30 -11.29
CA LEU A 177 0.17 13.99 -12.68
C LEU A 177 1.20 14.97 -13.25
N ALA A 178 1.07 16.26 -12.92
CA ALA A 178 2.02 17.29 -13.33
C ALA A 178 3.43 17.06 -12.78
N ASN A 179 3.54 16.63 -11.51
CA ASN A 179 4.84 16.46 -10.84
C ASN A 179 5.52 15.11 -11.12
N ILE A 180 4.77 14.05 -11.48
CA ILE A 180 5.39 12.77 -11.89
C ILE A 180 5.80 12.74 -13.37
N ARG A 181 5.34 13.70 -14.18
CA ARG A 181 5.62 13.77 -15.62
C ARG A 181 7.12 13.72 -15.89
N GLY A 182 7.52 12.81 -16.78
CA GLY A 182 8.92 12.67 -17.19
C GLY A 182 9.78 11.80 -16.25
N THR A 183 9.22 11.29 -15.14
CA THR A 183 9.92 10.36 -14.25
C THR A 183 10.17 9.01 -14.93
N ALA A 184 9.14 8.44 -15.55
CA ALA A 184 9.18 7.20 -16.32
C ALA A 184 7.95 7.17 -17.27
N PRO A 185 7.87 6.24 -18.24
CA PRO A 185 6.62 5.95 -18.94
C PRO A 185 5.50 5.62 -17.94
N VAL A 186 4.36 6.30 -18.08
CA VAL A 186 3.21 6.15 -17.18
C VAL A 186 2.06 5.49 -17.93
N PHE A 187 1.47 4.45 -17.33
CA PHE A 187 0.28 3.77 -17.83
C PHE A 187 -0.85 3.91 -16.82
N TYR A 188 -2.06 4.15 -17.30
CA TYR A 188 -3.23 4.40 -16.47
C TYR A 188 -4.44 3.59 -16.93
N VAL A 189 -5.21 3.13 -15.96
CA VAL A 189 -6.59 2.64 -16.13
C VAL A 189 -7.51 3.37 -15.18
N SER A 190 -8.80 3.47 -15.53
CA SER A 190 -9.81 4.05 -14.67
C SER A 190 -10.10 3.17 -13.45
N GLY A 191 -10.44 3.81 -12.34
CA GLY A 191 -11.09 3.17 -11.20
C GLY A 191 -12.57 3.51 -11.13
N ASN A 192 -13.23 3.02 -10.10
CA ASN A 192 -14.66 3.17 -9.95
C ASN A 192 -15.04 4.60 -9.53
N HIS A 193 -14.21 5.30 -8.74
CA HIS A 193 -14.50 6.69 -8.37
C HIS A 193 -14.48 7.60 -9.60
N GLU A 194 -13.57 7.39 -10.54
CA GLU A 194 -13.60 8.13 -11.80
C GLU A 194 -14.85 7.83 -12.62
N CYS A 195 -15.31 6.57 -12.65
CA CYS A 195 -16.53 6.19 -13.36
C CYS A 195 -17.79 6.81 -12.72
N TRP A 196 -17.88 6.81 -11.38
CA TRP A 196 -18.99 7.41 -10.63
C TRP A 196 -19.02 8.93 -10.71
N SER A 197 -17.87 9.56 -10.96
CA SER A 197 -17.72 11.02 -11.00
C SER A 197 -18.53 11.71 -12.10
N ARG A 198 -19.00 10.98 -13.13
CA ARG A 198 -19.53 11.51 -14.40
C ARG A 198 -18.53 12.38 -15.19
N ARG A 199 -17.26 12.41 -14.78
CA ARG A 199 -16.17 13.20 -15.37
C ARG A 199 -15.09 12.30 -15.97
N ILE A 200 -15.38 11.02 -16.22
CA ILE A 200 -14.36 10.05 -16.65
C ILE A 200 -13.59 10.50 -17.91
N GLU A 201 -14.27 11.05 -18.91
CA GLU A 201 -13.60 11.56 -20.11
C GLU A 201 -12.70 12.78 -19.82
N GLU A 202 -13.17 13.71 -18.97
CA GLU A 202 -12.36 14.85 -18.52
C GLU A 202 -11.10 14.38 -17.78
N ILE A 203 -11.24 13.36 -16.94
CA ILE A 203 -10.13 12.78 -16.18
C ILE A 203 -9.16 12.05 -17.11
N LYS A 204 -9.65 11.23 -18.05
CA LYS A 204 -8.82 10.56 -19.06
C LYS A 204 -8.06 11.58 -19.90
N ASP A 205 -8.71 12.68 -20.30
CA ASP A 205 -8.04 13.77 -21.03
C ASP A 205 -6.99 14.49 -20.18
N MET A 206 -7.28 14.74 -18.90
CA MET A 206 -6.29 15.27 -17.95
C MET A 206 -5.07 14.35 -17.84
N VAL A 207 -5.27 13.04 -17.70
CA VAL A 207 -4.20 12.04 -17.65
C VAL A 207 -3.36 12.05 -18.94
N LYS A 208 -4.02 12.03 -20.11
CA LYS A 208 -3.38 12.09 -21.44
C LYS A 208 -2.55 13.38 -21.59
N ARG A 209 -3.09 14.55 -21.20
CA ARG A 209 -2.40 15.85 -21.26
C ARG A 209 -1.11 15.90 -20.43
N HIS A 210 -1.03 15.12 -19.36
CA HIS A 210 0.16 15.02 -18.52
C HIS A 210 1.16 13.94 -18.98
N GLY A 211 0.91 13.30 -20.12
CA GLY A 211 1.86 12.40 -20.78
C GLY A 211 1.74 10.93 -20.36
N ALA A 212 0.69 10.57 -19.62
CA ALA A 212 0.39 9.18 -19.32
C ALA A 212 -0.42 8.52 -20.46
N THR A 213 -0.17 7.24 -20.67
CA THR A 213 -0.91 6.40 -21.63
C THR A 213 -2.13 5.81 -20.94
N VAL A 214 -3.32 6.22 -21.36
CA VAL A 214 -4.59 5.64 -20.91
C VAL A 214 -4.84 4.35 -21.70
N LEU A 215 -5.12 3.26 -20.98
CA LEU A 215 -5.41 1.94 -21.55
C LEU A 215 -6.89 1.60 -21.34
N GLU A 216 -7.65 1.65 -22.43
CA GLU A 216 -9.10 1.43 -22.45
C GLU A 216 -9.34 0.09 -23.18
N HIS A 217 -9.39 -1.01 -22.42
CA HIS A 217 -9.42 -2.39 -22.93
C HIS A 217 -8.43 -2.59 -24.10
N SER A 218 -7.17 -2.23 -23.85
CA SER A 218 -6.16 -2.18 -24.89
C SER A 218 -4.78 -2.53 -24.36
N ALA A 219 -3.88 -2.87 -25.30
CA ALA A 219 -2.51 -3.22 -25.00
C ALA A 219 -1.51 -2.28 -25.67
N ARG A 220 -0.37 -2.08 -25.02
CA ARG A 220 0.79 -1.37 -25.54
C ARG A 220 2.06 -2.16 -25.30
N THR A 221 2.79 -2.44 -26.36
CA THR A 221 4.11 -3.07 -26.27
C THR A 221 5.16 -2.00 -26.02
N VAL A 222 6.01 -2.20 -25.02
CA VAL A 222 7.15 -1.33 -24.72
C VAL A 222 8.43 -2.14 -24.53
N ALA A 223 9.56 -1.51 -24.83
CA ALA A 223 10.88 -2.05 -24.53
C ALA A 223 11.47 -1.26 -23.36
N VAL A 224 11.76 -1.94 -22.25
CA VAL A 224 12.28 -1.33 -21.02
C VAL A 224 13.49 -2.13 -20.57
N ASN A 225 14.66 -1.51 -20.47
CA ASN A 225 15.92 -2.20 -20.14
C ASN A 225 16.19 -3.45 -21.02
N GLY A 226 15.80 -3.39 -22.30
CA GLY A 226 15.89 -4.50 -23.25
C GLY A 226 14.78 -5.55 -23.12
N ALA A 227 13.99 -5.55 -22.05
CA ALA A 227 12.84 -6.42 -21.88
C ALA A 227 11.65 -5.95 -22.73
N ARG A 228 11.00 -6.87 -23.43
CA ARG A 228 9.76 -6.62 -24.18
C ARG A 228 8.55 -6.89 -23.30
N LEU A 229 7.86 -5.83 -22.87
CA LEU A 229 6.67 -5.89 -22.04
C LEU A 229 5.44 -5.56 -22.88
N ILE A 230 4.32 -6.22 -22.58
CA ILE A 230 3.01 -5.90 -23.14
C ILE A 230 2.15 -5.43 -21.98
N ILE A 231 1.94 -4.13 -21.91
CA ILE A 231 1.12 -3.50 -20.88
C ILE A 231 -0.32 -3.49 -21.38
N CYS A 232 -1.13 -4.35 -20.78
CA CYS A 232 -2.55 -4.46 -21.01
C CYS A 232 -3.28 -3.65 -19.94
N GLY A 233 -4.35 -2.97 -20.29
CA GLY A 233 -5.15 -2.23 -19.32
C GLY A 233 -6.62 -2.22 -19.70
N VAL A 234 -7.46 -2.20 -18.67
CA VAL A 234 -8.91 -2.35 -18.76
C VAL A 234 -9.56 -1.24 -17.98
N ASP A 235 -10.60 -0.64 -18.53
CA ASP A 235 -11.41 0.29 -17.75
C ASP A 235 -12.15 -0.45 -16.63
N ASP A 236 -12.52 0.27 -15.57
CA ASP A 236 -13.37 -0.28 -14.53
C ASP A 236 -14.71 -0.77 -15.11
N PRO A 237 -15.29 -1.91 -14.65
CA PRO A 237 -16.61 -2.34 -15.10
C PRO A 237 -17.72 -1.30 -14.95
N ASP A 238 -17.57 -0.35 -14.01
CA ASP A 238 -18.54 0.74 -13.81
C ASP A 238 -18.44 1.84 -14.88
N ILE A 239 -17.56 1.73 -15.89
CA ILE A 239 -17.37 2.73 -16.96
C ILE A 239 -18.67 3.10 -17.69
N LYS A 240 -19.62 2.17 -17.79
CA LYS A 240 -20.94 2.39 -18.42
C LYS A 240 -22.09 2.58 -17.43
N LEU A 241 -21.81 2.78 -16.14
CA LEU A 241 -22.82 2.88 -15.07
C LEU A 241 -23.92 3.92 -15.38
N HIS A 242 -23.58 5.01 -16.06
CA HIS A 242 -24.50 6.11 -16.36
C HIS A 242 -25.15 6.06 -17.75
N GLU A 243 -24.78 5.09 -18.60
CA GLU A 243 -25.26 5.03 -19.98
C GLU A 243 -26.50 4.13 -20.16
N GLY A 244 -26.87 3.34 -19.14
CA GLY A 244 -28.11 2.55 -19.14
C GLY A 244 -28.14 1.38 -20.14
N PHE A 245 -27.00 1.02 -20.72
CA PHE A 245 -26.85 -0.10 -21.65
C PHE A 245 -26.43 -1.39 -20.93
N GLN A 246 -26.79 -2.53 -21.53
CA GLN A 246 -26.19 -3.82 -21.18
C GLN A 246 -24.73 -3.80 -21.64
N TYR A 247 -23.83 -3.62 -20.67
CA TYR A 247 -22.39 -3.58 -20.90
C TYR A 247 -21.78 -4.94 -20.53
N ASP A 248 -21.26 -5.66 -21.52
CA ASP A 248 -20.58 -6.93 -21.30
C ASP A 248 -19.06 -6.70 -21.25
N TRP A 249 -18.60 -6.25 -20.09
CA TRP A 249 -17.19 -5.98 -19.83
C TRP A 249 -16.29 -7.20 -20.07
N LYS A 250 -16.78 -8.41 -19.76
CA LYS A 250 -16.01 -9.64 -19.96
C LYS A 250 -15.84 -9.94 -21.45
N ARG A 251 -16.85 -9.71 -22.28
CA ARG A 251 -16.71 -9.86 -23.73
C ARG A 251 -15.66 -8.89 -24.30
N GLU A 252 -15.64 -7.64 -23.83
CA GLU A 252 -14.63 -6.67 -24.29
C GLU A 252 -13.20 -7.08 -23.93
N MET A 253 -13.01 -7.76 -22.79
CA MET A 253 -11.73 -8.38 -22.44
C MET A 253 -11.28 -9.42 -23.49
N HIS A 254 -12.20 -10.30 -23.91
CA HIS A 254 -11.92 -11.30 -24.95
C HIS A 254 -11.57 -10.64 -26.28
N ASP A 255 -12.39 -9.67 -26.70
CA ASP A 255 -12.16 -8.93 -27.94
C ASP A 255 -10.79 -8.20 -27.93
N ALA A 256 -10.34 -7.72 -26.76
CA ALA A 256 -9.08 -6.99 -26.62
C ALA A 256 -7.84 -7.89 -26.51
N PHE A 257 -7.93 -9.07 -25.87
CA PHE A 257 -6.75 -9.80 -25.41
C PHE A 257 -6.61 -11.24 -25.88
N ASP A 258 -7.63 -11.86 -26.48
CA ASP A 258 -7.53 -13.24 -26.97
C ASP A 258 -6.39 -13.39 -28.00
N GLY A 259 -6.20 -12.36 -28.84
CA GLY A 259 -5.11 -12.32 -29.83
C GLY A 259 -3.70 -12.25 -29.25
N LEU A 260 -3.54 -12.07 -27.93
CA LEU A 260 -2.23 -12.02 -27.28
C LEU A 260 -1.75 -13.39 -26.80
N ALA A 261 -2.58 -14.45 -26.84
CA ALA A 261 -2.27 -15.76 -26.28
C ALA A 261 -0.89 -16.31 -26.69
N ASP A 262 -0.58 -16.21 -27.98
CA ASP A 262 0.66 -16.73 -28.56
C ASP A 262 1.84 -15.73 -28.55
N ASP A 263 1.63 -14.51 -28.04
CA ASP A 263 2.70 -13.51 -28.00
C ASP A 263 3.72 -13.87 -26.89
N PRO A 264 5.03 -13.98 -27.19
CA PRO A 264 6.04 -14.35 -26.20
C PRO A 264 6.39 -13.22 -25.21
N GLY A 265 5.93 -11.97 -25.43
CA GLY A 265 6.20 -10.85 -24.53
C GLY A 265 5.66 -11.08 -23.11
N TYR A 266 6.30 -10.45 -22.13
CA TYR A 266 5.84 -10.50 -20.74
C TYR A 266 4.63 -9.59 -20.57
N LYS A 267 3.46 -10.19 -20.27
CA LYS A 267 2.17 -9.49 -20.27
C LYS A 267 1.79 -9.05 -18.87
N ILE A 268 1.57 -7.76 -18.71
CA ILE A 268 1.18 -7.15 -17.45
C ILE A 268 -0.22 -6.56 -17.64
N LEU A 269 -1.20 -7.07 -16.90
CA LEU A 269 -2.53 -6.46 -16.82
C LEU A 269 -2.56 -5.41 -15.72
N LEU A 270 -2.95 -4.20 -16.08
CA LEU A 270 -3.34 -3.14 -15.17
C LEU A 270 -4.88 -3.13 -15.06
N SER A 271 -5.41 -3.19 -13.84
CA SER A 271 -6.85 -3.14 -13.58
C SER A 271 -7.13 -2.47 -12.25
N HIS A 272 -8.31 -1.87 -12.07
CA HIS A 272 -8.70 -1.40 -10.75
C HIS A 272 -9.30 -2.52 -9.88
N ARG A 273 -9.97 -3.52 -10.45
CA ARG A 273 -10.77 -4.53 -9.70
C ARG A 273 -10.03 -5.84 -9.47
N PRO A 274 -9.32 -6.02 -8.35
CA PRO A 274 -8.66 -7.28 -8.09
C PRO A 274 -9.57 -8.48 -7.84
N GLU A 275 -10.78 -8.27 -7.34
CA GLU A 275 -11.78 -9.31 -7.06
C GLU A 275 -12.18 -10.08 -8.34
N LEU A 276 -11.91 -9.51 -9.52
CA LEU A 276 -12.13 -10.13 -10.82
C LEU A 276 -10.96 -11.03 -11.27
N VAL A 277 -10.03 -11.39 -10.38
CA VAL A 277 -8.93 -12.34 -10.67
C VAL A 277 -9.40 -13.67 -11.25
N GLY A 278 -10.63 -14.09 -10.94
CA GLY A 278 -11.25 -15.26 -11.58
C GLY A 278 -11.36 -15.12 -13.10
N ILE A 279 -11.74 -13.93 -13.59
CA ILE A 279 -11.84 -13.61 -15.01
C ILE A 279 -10.45 -13.44 -15.61
N TYR A 280 -9.52 -12.75 -14.92
CA TYR A 280 -8.17 -12.50 -15.44
C TYR A 280 -7.39 -13.78 -15.74
N LYS A 281 -7.65 -14.85 -14.97
CA LYS A 281 -7.04 -16.17 -15.17
C LYS A 281 -7.45 -16.87 -16.47
N GLU A 282 -8.49 -16.39 -17.14
CA GLU A 282 -8.90 -16.90 -18.46
C GLU A 282 -7.96 -16.41 -19.58
N PHE A 283 -7.10 -15.42 -19.29
CA PHE A 283 -6.18 -14.79 -20.24
C PHE A 283 -4.71 -15.16 -19.96
N SER A 284 -3.84 -14.92 -20.94
CA SER A 284 -2.41 -15.27 -20.90
C SER A 284 -1.52 -14.25 -20.16
N PHE A 285 -2.08 -13.47 -19.22
CA PHE A 285 -1.33 -12.47 -18.45
C PHE A 285 -0.33 -13.14 -17.51
N ASP A 286 0.88 -12.57 -17.42
CA ASP A 286 1.95 -13.04 -16.54
C ASP A 286 1.91 -12.37 -15.16
N LEU A 287 1.38 -11.15 -15.12
CA LEU A 287 1.28 -10.34 -13.92
C LEU A 287 -0.01 -9.52 -13.96
N VAL A 288 -0.72 -9.47 -12.83
CA VAL A 288 -1.86 -8.56 -12.64
C VAL A 288 -1.47 -7.54 -11.57
N LEU A 289 -1.57 -6.26 -11.91
CA LEU A 289 -1.37 -5.13 -11.02
C LEU A 289 -2.72 -4.44 -10.81
N SER A 290 -3.16 -4.37 -9.55
CA SER A 290 -4.49 -3.83 -9.26
C SER A 290 -4.63 -3.00 -8.00
N GLY A 291 -5.52 -2.01 -8.06
CA GLY A 291 -5.89 -1.07 -7.01
C GLY A 291 -7.11 -1.50 -6.19
N HIS A 292 -7.99 -0.54 -5.85
CA HIS A 292 -9.30 -0.67 -5.19
C HIS A 292 -9.27 -1.08 -3.71
N SER A 293 -8.20 -1.75 -3.28
CA SER A 293 -8.10 -2.28 -1.93
C SER A 293 -7.38 -1.34 -0.95
N HIS A 294 -7.09 -0.09 -1.34
CA HIS A 294 -6.45 0.93 -0.48
C HIS A 294 -5.22 0.39 0.28
N GLY A 295 -4.37 -0.40 -0.40
CA GLY A 295 -3.19 -1.01 0.22
C GLY A 295 -3.39 -2.39 0.87
N GLY A 296 -4.44 -3.15 0.51
CA GLY A 296 -4.66 -4.47 1.12
C GLY A 296 -5.30 -5.54 0.25
N GLN A 297 -4.47 -6.33 -0.46
CA GLN A 297 -4.82 -7.70 -0.87
C GLN A 297 -3.76 -8.76 -0.58
N VAL A 298 -2.48 -8.41 -0.60
CA VAL A 298 -1.43 -9.28 -0.05
C VAL A 298 -1.14 -8.87 1.38
N ARG A 299 -1.87 -9.49 2.32
CA ARG A 299 -1.50 -9.53 3.74
C ARG A 299 -1.03 -10.95 4.03
N ILE A 300 0.27 -11.22 3.89
CA ILE A 300 0.85 -12.41 4.51
C ILE A 300 0.78 -12.15 6.03
N PRO A 301 -0.04 -12.89 6.79
CA PRO A 301 -0.03 -12.75 8.22
C PRO A 301 1.28 -13.38 8.71
N PHE A 302 2.15 -12.54 9.28
CA PHE A 302 3.49 -12.89 9.77
C PHE A 302 4.48 -13.24 8.65
N PHE A 303 5.17 -12.23 8.10
CA PHE A 303 6.57 -11.84 8.37
C PHE A 303 6.81 -10.45 7.77
#